data_AF-A0A7V3MK37-F1
#
_entry.id   AF-A0A7V3MK37-F1
#
_cell.length_a   1.000
_cell.length_b   1.000
_cell.length_c   1.000
_cell.angle_alpha   90.00
_cell.angle_beta   90.00
_cell.angle_gamma   90.00
#
_symmetry.space_group_name_H-M   'P 1'
#
loop_
_entity.id
_entity.type
_entity.pdbx_description
1 polymer ?
#
loop_
_entity_poly.entity_id
_entity_poly.type
_entity_poly.pdbx_seq_one_letter_code
_entity_poly.pdbx_strand_id
1 'polypeptide(L)'
;MRCLVLVLTLVIMPSLLCAADLSAQIAESHVKPSLAGKWPNADKAIESLTDYLGNLAMRQPGGASYEFMAKLLPPLRYVDASFHHYPIALSAPNAPVKARYVSNGSAINALARQYNWRGECGVPVEFLIGEDEQSYGADLAHLDGPRLVKGYLPIVSNRYRHGDALISQEVFCGVEPPYADHAVVFVKLSGKGKIVVRMQEMISTRFNTAGGKIADADGNIRLWFSDGWGIETAGQRLYAWLKPGKPLYIAVFTQPADVALPKLDASTYNAQREKCIDTWESILCQGMQVETPEKVVNDAWRAVTIGIYQIVNGDKMWYSVGNQYSDVYPSECGDAIRALGL
;
A
#
# COMPACT_ATOMS: atom_id res chain seq x y z
N MET A 1 45.28 10.83 47.73
CA MET A 1 45.21 9.56 46.97
C MET A 1 43.80 9.46 46.38
N ARG A 2 43.58 10.03 45.19
CA ARG A 2 43.35 9.35 43.88
C ARG A 2 42.12 8.40 43.95
N CYS A 3 40.90 8.76 43.54
CA CYS A 3 40.36 9.18 42.21
C CYS A 3 40.76 8.28 41.04
N LEU A 4 39.80 7.49 40.57
CA LEU A 4 39.66 6.79 39.28
C LEU A 4 38.13 6.65 39.11
N VAL A 5 37.35 7.36 38.29
CA VAL A 5 37.41 7.69 36.86
C VAL A 5 37.65 6.45 36.00
N LEU A 6 36.55 5.78 35.62
CA LEU A 6 36.53 4.95 34.42
C LEU A 6 35.59 5.61 33.41
N VAL A 7 36.19 6.00 32.29
CA VAL A 7 35.63 6.73 31.17
C VAL A 7 34.80 5.78 30.32
N LEU A 8 33.53 6.11 30.12
CA LEU A 8 32.68 5.53 29.08
C LEU A 8 33.06 6.20 27.76
N THR A 9 33.76 5.48 26.89
CA THR A 9 34.13 5.99 25.57
C THR A 9 32.90 6.05 24.68
N LEU A 10 32.36 7.26 24.53
CA LEU A 10 31.44 7.65 23.46
C LEU A 10 32.12 7.39 22.11
N VAL A 11 31.64 6.43 21.33
CA VAL A 11 31.93 6.38 19.90
C VAL A 11 30.95 7.33 19.21
N ILE A 12 31.39 8.58 19.06
CA ILE A 12 30.81 9.53 18.11
C ILE A 12 31.37 9.17 16.75
N MET A 13 30.54 8.64 15.86
CA MET A 13 30.78 8.60 14.42
C MET A 13 29.54 9.15 13.71
N PRO A 14 29.72 9.90 12.60
CA PRO A 14 29.01 11.15 12.40
C PRO A 14 27.76 10.97 11.55
N SER A 15 26.66 11.54 12.04
CA SER A 15 25.34 11.70 11.42
C SER A 15 25.32 12.64 10.19
N LEU A 16 26.43 12.77 9.47
CA LEU A 16 26.57 13.71 8.34
C LEU A 16 26.04 13.15 7.01
N LEU A 17 25.79 11.84 6.90
CA LEU A 17 25.13 11.25 5.72
C LEU A 17 23.59 11.36 5.77
N CYS A 18 22.99 11.54 6.94
CA CYS A 18 21.53 11.61 7.08
C CYS A 18 20.96 13.00 6.67
N ALA A 19 21.75 14.06 6.79
CA ALA A 19 21.32 15.40 6.43
C ALA A 19 21.16 15.61 4.91
N ALA A 20 22.00 14.95 4.11
CA ALA A 20 21.93 15.03 2.64
C ALA A 20 20.69 14.30 2.11
N ASP A 21 20.39 13.09 2.63
CA ASP A 21 19.20 12.32 2.24
C ASP A 21 17.90 13.00 2.68
N LEU A 22 17.84 13.59 3.89
CA LEU A 22 16.66 14.33 4.33
C LEU A 22 16.43 15.58 3.47
N SER A 23 17.49 16.28 3.07
CA SER A 23 17.39 17.46 2.20
C SER A 23 16.93 17.12 0.78
N ALA A 24 17.34 15.96 0.25
CA ALA A 24 16.87 15.44 -1.04
C ALA A 24 15.41 14.98 -0.96
N GLN A 25 15.02 14.27 0.12
CA GLN A 25 13.62 13.89 0.36
C GLN A 25 12.69 15.10 0.57
N ILE A 26 13.17 16.17 1.21
CA ILE A 26 12.42 17.44 1.32
C ILE A 26 12.30 18.11 -0.04
N ALA A 27 13.34 18.08 -0.88
CA ALA A 27 13.32 18.68 -2.22
C ALA A 27 12.43 17.91 -3.22
N GLU A 28 12.34 16.58 -3.11
CA GLU A 28 11.43 15.73 -3.88
C GLU A 28 10.00 15.73 -3.30
N SER A 29 9.86 16.00 -2.00
CA SER A 29 8.56 16.33 -1.45
C SER A 29 8.14 17.68 -2.04
N HIS A 30 7.13 17.69 -2.92
CA HIS A 30 6.42 18.92 -3.29
C HIS A 30 5.72 19.59 -2.09
N VAL A 31 6.05 19.21 -0.85
CA VAL A 31 5.72 19.96 0.36
C VAL A 31 6.58 21.20 0.33
N LYS A 32 6.02 22.28 -0.25
CA LYS A 32 6.55 23.61 -0.05
C LYS A 32 6.85 23.78 1.45
N PRO A 33 8.10 24.11 1.84
CA PRO A 33 8.38 24.52 3.21
C PRO A 33 7.36 25.59 3.53
N SER A 34 6.58 25.36 4.58
CA SER A 34 5.60 26.27 5.18
C SER A 34 5.28 27.52 4.35
N LEU A 35 4.06 27.62 3.84
CA LEU A 35 3.47 28.89 3.44
C LEU A 35 3.81 29.95 4.51
N ALA A 36 4.78 30.79 4.19
CA ALA A 36 5.47 31.66 5.15
C ALA A 36 4.46 32.45 6.00
N GLY A 37 4.49 32.24 7.32
CA GLY A 37 3.86 33.08 8.34
C GLY A 37 2.33 33.12 8.43
N LYS A 38 1.58 32.64 7.42
CA LYS A 38 0.11 32.78 7.38
C LYS A 38 -0.69 31.54 7.78
N TRP A 39 -0.08 30.37 7.83
CA TRP A 39 -0.76 29.11 8.14
C TRP A 39 -0.34 28.54 9.50
N PRO A 40 -1.23 27.83 10.22
CA PRO A 40 -0.88 27.08 11.43
C PRO A 40 0.30 26.13 11.15
N ASN A 41 1.28 26.09 12.05
CA ASN A 41 2.43 25.19 11.96
C ASN A 41 2.55 24.35 13.24
N ALA A 42 3.40 23.32 13.20
CA ALA A 42 3.60 22.40 14.32
C ALA A 42 4.04 23.14 15.60
N ASP A 43 4.93 24.12 15.48
CA ASP A 43 5.44 24.90 16.62
C ASP A 43 4.31 25.61 17.37
N LYS A 44 3.42 26.33 16.66
CA LYS A 44 2.26 26.98 17.27
C LYS A 44 1.28 26.00 17.91
N ALA A 45 1.12 24.80 17.33
CA ALA A 45 0.28 23.76 17.93
C ALA A 45 0.89 23.17 19.20
N ILE A 46 2.23 23.08 19.28
CA ILE A 46 2.96 22.65 20.48
C ILE A 46 2.91 23.73 21.56
N GLU A 47 3.14 25.00 21.18
CA GLU A 47 3.18 26.15 22.09
C GLU A 47 1.80 26.50 22.68
N SER A 48 0.70 26.19 21.98
CA SER A 48 -0.66 26.60 22.39
C SER A 48 -1.15 25.93 23.67
N LEU A 49 -0.56 24.79 24.07
CA LEU A 49 -1.00 23.91 25.16
C LEU A 49 -2.49 23.54 25.10
N THR A 50 -3.09 23.63 23.90
CA THR A 50 -4.52 23.40 23.62
C THR A 50 -4.65 22.75 22.25
N ASP A 51 -5.82 22.22 21.92
CA ASP A 51 -6.11 21.76 20.56
C ASP A 51 -6.20 22.95 19.59
N TYR A 52 -5.04 23.44 19.15
CA TYR A 52 -4.90 24.63 18.33
C TYR A 52 -5.59 24.44 16.98
N LEU A 53 -5.37 23.30 16.33
CA LEU A 53 -5.92 23.02 15.01
C LEU A 53 -7.43 22.81 15.08
N GLY A 54 -7.94 22.07 16.07
CA GLY A 54 -9.37 21.89 16.27
C GLY A 54 -10.07 23.21 16.59
N ASN A 55 -9.49 24.04 17.46
CA ASN A 55 -10.04 25.37 17.75
C ASN A 55 -10.08 26.28 16.51
N LEU A 56 -9.08 26.22 15.64
CA LEU A 56 -9.07 26.98 14.39
C LEU A 56 -10.10 26.45 13.39
N ALA A 57 -10.29 25.13 13.32
CA ALA A 57 -11.30 24.50 12.48
C ALA A 57 -12.71 24.91 12.94
N MET A 58 -12.98 24.88 14.25
CA MET A 58 -14.29 25.27 14.81
C MET A 58 -14.61 26.76 14.63
N ARG A 59 -13.60 27.62 14.46
CA ARG A 59 -13.76 29.06 14.20
C ARG A 59 -14.02 29.40 12.73
N GLN A 60 -13.96 28.43 11.81
CA GLN A 60 -14.29 28.71 10.41
C GLN A 60 -15.76 29.13 10.29
N PRO A 61 -16.12 30.04 9.36
CA PRO A 61 -17.50 30.52 9.19
C PRO A 61 -18.56 29.43 8.96
N GLY A 62 -18.17 28.22 8.56
CA GLY A 62 -19.04 27.04 8.39
C GLY A 62 -18.78 25.92 9.40
N GLY A 63 -18.02 26.17 10.46
CA GLY A 63 -17.52 25.14 11.38
C GLY A 63 -16.36 24.33 10.79
N ALA A 64 -15.96 23.28 11.52
CA ALA A 64 -14.87 22.41 11.08
C ALA A 64 -15.21 21.73 9.74
N SER A 65 -14.22 21.66 8.83
CA SER A 65 -14.37 21.02 7.54
C SER A 65 -13.10 20.30 7.11
N TYR A 66 -13.26 19.27 6.26
CA TYR A 66 -12.14 18.57 5.65
C TYR A 66 -11.28 19.52 4.81
N GLU A 67 -11.89 20.43 4.05
CA GLU A 67 -11.14 21.35 3.17
C GLU A 67 -10.17 22.24 3.95
N PHE A 68 -10.53 22.63 5.17
CA PHE A 68 -9.63 23.34 6.08
C PHE A 68 -8.48 22.44 6.53
N MET A 69 -8.80 21.24 7.03
CA MET A 69 -7.80 20.30 7.57
C MET A 69 -6.82 19.79 6.50
N ALA A 70 -7.28 19.56 5.27
CA ALA A 70 -6.47 19.08 4.16
C ALA A 70 -5.32 20.03 3.76
N LYS A 71 -5.43 21.31 4.13
CA LYS A 71 -4.38 22.32 3.88
C LYS A 71 -3.32 22.35 4.98
N LEU A 72 -3.58 21.71 6.12
CA LEU A 72 -2.72 21.72 7.31
C LEU A 72 -1.78 20.53 7.38
N LEU A 73 -2.20 19.37 6.89
CA LEU A 73 -1.44 18.13 6.96
C LEU A 73 -1.00 17.68 5.57
N PRO A 74 0.29 17.40 5.35
CA PRO A 74 0.70 16.76 4.12
C PRO A 74 0.08 15.36 4.05
N PRO A 75 -0.32 14.89 2.86
CA PRO A 75 -0.81 13.53 2.70
C PRO A 75 0.29 12.53 3.08
N LEU A 76 -0.11 11.44 3.74
CA LEU A 76 0.76 10.27 3.94
C LEU A 76 1.15 9.71 2.58
N ARG A 77 2.44 9.75 2.25
CA ARG A 77 2.95 9.33 0.94
C ARG A 77 4.12 8.37 1.01
N TYR A 78 5.02 8.59 1.97
CA TYR A 78 6.30 7.92 1.98
C TYR A 78 6.48 7.04 3.20
N VAL A 79 7.32 6.03 3.04
CA VAL A 79 7.82 5.19 4.13
C VAL A 79 9.33 5.05 3.97
N ASP A 80 10.01 4.88 5.09
CA ASP A 80 11.41 4.50 5.11
C ASP A 80 11.53 2.99 4.87
N ALA A 81 11.24 2.55 3.65
CA ALA A 81 11.45 1.18 3.16
C ALA A 81 11.94 1.26 1.71
N SER A 82 12.53 0.19 1.18
CA SER A 82 13.13 0.20 -0.17
C SER A 82 12.16 0.54 -1.31
N PHE A 83 10.86 0.42 -1.09
CA PHE A 83 9.82 0.78 -2.07
C PHE A 83 9.31 2.22 -1.93
N HIS A 84 9.78 2.96 -0.92
CA HIS A 84 9.61 4.40 -0.64
C HIS A 84 8.19 4.95 -0.50
N HIS A 85 7.17 4.31 -1.06
CA HIS A 85 5.79 4.77 -1.07
C HIS A 85 4.91 3.99 -0.10
N TYR A 86 3.89 4.65 0.43
CA TYR A 86 3.02 4.07 1.46
C TYR A 86 2.42 2.73 1.02
N PRO A 87 2.53 1.66 1.83
CA PRO A 87 1.93 0.37 1.52
C PRO A 87 0.45 0.33 1.91
N ILE A 88 -0.37 -0.17 1.00
CA ILE A 88 -1.79 -0.45 1.23
C ILE A 88 -1.92 -1.95 1.53
N ALA A 89 -2.41 -2.29 2.71
CA ALA A 89 -2.72 -3.67 3.06
C ALA A 89 -3.96 -4.12 2.26
N LEU A 90 -3.88 -5.30 1.63
CA LEU A 90 -4.99 -5.91 0.93
C LEU A 90 -5.17 -7.35 1.43
N SER A 91 -6.34 -7.66 1.97
CA SER A 91 -6.70 -9.00 2.43
C SER A 91 -8.22 -9.17 2.39
N ALA A 92 -8.68 -10.40 2.54
CA ALA A 92 -10.07 -10.64 2.94
C ALA A 92 -10.27 -10.21 4.42
N PRO A 93 -11.51 -9.99 4.87
CA PRO A 93 -11.80 -9.68 6.26
C PRO A 93 -11.23 -10.74 7.20
N ASN A 94 -10.48 -10.32 8.22
CA ASN A 94 -9.89 -11.21 9.22
C ASN A 94 -8.92 -12.29 8.68
N ALA A 95 -8.44 -12.15 7.45
CA ALA A 95 -7.58 -13.17 6.84
C ALA A 95 -6.18 -13.18 7.48
N PRO A 96 -5.59 -14.37 7.70
CA PRO A 96 -4.25 -14.47 8.28
C PRO A 96 -3.15 -14.05 7.30
N VAL A 97 -3.37 -14.27 6.01
CA VAL A 97 -2.45 -13.85 4.94
C VAL A 97 -2.88 -12.48 4.43
N LYS A 98 -1.91 -11.59 4.25
CA LYS A 98 -2.15 -10.20 3.86
C LYS A 98 -1.15 -9.80 2.80
N ALA A 99 -1.66 -9.24 1.71
CA ALA A 99 -0.84 -8.70 0.64
C ALA A 99 -0.51 -7.24 0.90
N ARG A 100 0.55 -6.76 0.25
CA ARG A 100 0.96 -5.37 0.23
C ARG A 100 0.84 -4.84 -1.19
N TYR A 101 0.18 -3.71 -1.39
CA TYR A 101 0.22 -2.97 -2.64
C TYR A 101 0.90 -1.62 -2.42
N VAL A 102 1.91 -1.30 -3.21
CA VAL A 102 2.62 -0.01 -3.09
C VAL A 102 1.75 1.09 -3.71
N SER A 103 1.47 2.16 -2.96
CA SER A 103 0.46 3.17 -3.33
C SER A 103 0.65 3.83 -4.69
N ASN A 104 1.89 3.94 -5.20
CA ASN A 104 2.16 4.49 -6.52
C ASN A 104 1.90 3.50 -7.68
N GLY A 105 1.61 2.23 -7.37
CA GLY A 105 1.36 1.16 -8.35
C GLY A 105 2.61 0.42 -8.82
N SER A 106 3.77 0.73 -8.24
CA SER A 106 5.06 0.14 -8.65
C SER A 106 5.17 -1.35 -8.37
N ALA A 107 4.50 -1.85 -7.32
CA ALA A 107 4.68 -3.22 -6.89
C ALA A 107 3.54 -3.78 -6.02
N ILE A 108 3.44 -5.10 -6.03
CA ILE A 108 2.76 -5.91 -5.03
C ILE A 108 3.85 -6.63 -4.24
N ASN A 109 3.69 -6.71 -2.92
CA ASN A 109 4.54 -7.53 -2.06
C ASN A 109 6.03 -7.13 -2.13
N ALA A 110 6.30 -5.85 -2.40
CA ALA A 110 7.65 -5.32 -2.49
C ALA A 110 8.47 -5.61 -1.23
N LEU A 111 9.70 -6.07 -1.44
CA LEU A 111 10.64 -6.36 -0.37
C LEU A 111 11.03 -5.06 0.33
N ALA A 112 10.95 -5.04 1.66
CA ALA A 112 11.34 -3.88 2.45
C ALA A 112 12.86 -3.80 2.63
N ARG A 113 13.54 -4.95 2.73
CA ARG A 113 14.99 -5.12 2.91
C ARG A 113 15.56 -4.40 4.14
N GLN A 114 14.79 -4.40 5.23
CA GLN A 114 15.14 -3.73 6.47
C GLN A 114 14.72 -4.56 7.68
N TYR A 115 15.45 -4.40 8.80
CA TYR A 115 15.29 -5.24 9.99
C TYR A 115 13.93 -5.07 10.71
N ASN A 116 13.38 -3.87 10.71
CA ASN A 116 12.07 -3.55 11.28
C ASN A 116 10.89 -4.10 10.44
N TRP A 117 11.16 -4.69 9.27
CA TRP A 117 10.17 -5.36 8.44
C TRP A 117 10.26 -6.87 8.61
N ARG A 118 9.55 -7.38 9.62
CA ARG A 118 9.56 -8.82 9.95
C ARG A 118 8.82 -9.63 8.91
N GLY A 119 9.54 -10.55 8.26
CA GLY A 119 8.98 -11.43 7.24
C GLY A 119 8.64 -10.64 5.99
N GLU A 120 9.46 -10.80 4.95
CA GLU A 120 9.12 -10.22 3.65
C GLU A 120 7.76 -10.73 3.18
N CYS A 121 6.99 -9.85 2.58
CA CYS A 121 5.57 -10.07 2.34
C CYS A 121 5.37 -10.89 1.06
N GLY A 122 5.41 -12.22 1.14
CA GLY A 122 4.98 -13.09 0.04
C GLY A 122 5.80 -13.02 -1.25
N VAL A 123 5.15 -13.22 -2.41
CA VAL A 123 5.79 -13.17 -3.75
C VAL A 123 5.95 -11.72 -4.22
N PRO A 124 7.18 -11.17 -4.32
CA PRO A 124 7.41 -9.79 -4.73
C PRO A 124 7.27 -9.60 -6.24
N VAL A 125 6.39 -8.69 -6.65
CA VAL A 125 6.07 -8.40 -8.05
C VAL A 125 6.16 -6.91 -8.32
N GLU A 126 6.86 -6.54 -9.40
CA GLU A 126 7.01 -5.16 -9.86
C GLU A 126 6.30 -4.93 -11.20
N PHE A 127 5.82 -3.72 -11.39
CA PHE A 127 5.24 -3.22 -12.63
C PHE A 127 6.17 -2.17 -13.24
N LEU A 128 6.56 -2.40 -14.50
CA LEU A 128 7.42 -1.51 -15.27
C LEU A 128 6.67 -1.07 -16.53
N ILE A 129 6.80 0.19 -16.91
CA ILE A 129 6.06 0.82 -18.01
C ILE A 129 7.03 1.36 -19.07
N GLY A 130 6.60 1.31 -20.33
CA GLY A 130 7.37 1.87 -21.46
C GLY A 130 8.49 0.95 -21.96
N GLU A 131 9.13 1.36 -23.06
CA GLU A 131 10.20 0.58 -23.70
C GLU A 131 11.48 0.54 -22.85
N ASP A 132 11.71 1.59 -22.06
CA ASP A 132 12.80 1.73 -21.09
C ASP A 132 12.50 1.08 -19.73
N GLU A 133 11.31 0.50 -19.56
CA GLU A 133 10.90 -0.26 -18.38
C GLU A 133 11.07 0.52 -17.05
N GLN A 134 10.67 1.79 -17.06
CA GLN A 134 10.63 2.59 -15.84
C GLN A 134 9.65 1.98 -14.82
N SER A 135 9.98 2.03 -13.53
CA SER A 135 9.04 1.65 -12.48
C SER A 135 7.73 2.45 -12.58
N TYR A 136 6.60 1.75 -12.48
CA TYR A 136 5.29 2.38 -12.55
C TYR A 136 5.12 3.37 -11.38
N GLY A 137 4.69 4.60 -11.67
CA GLY A 137 4.51 5.64 -10.66
C GLY A 137 5.80 6.24 -10.12
N ALA A 138 6.93 6.08 -10.82
CA ALA A 138 8.20 6.70 -10.44
C ALA A 138 8.16 8.23 -10.46
N ASP A 139 7.44 8.84 -11.40
CA ASP A 139 7.23 10.28 -11.47
C ASP A 139 5.81 10.67 -11.01
N LEU A 140 5.70 11.21 -9.80
CA LEU A 140 4.40 11.56 -9.23
C LEU A 140 3.66 12.66 -10.00
N ALA A 141 4.36 13.50 -10.79
CA ALA A 141 3.70 14.50 -11.62
C ALA A 141 2.86 13.87 -12.74
N HIS A 142 3.15 12.62 -13.10
CA HIS A 142 2.44 11.85 -14.11
C HIS A 142 1.57 10.73 -13.54
N LEU A 143 1.47 10.63 -12.22
CA LEU A 143 0.63 9.67 -11.51
C LEU A 143 -0.71 10.30 -11.11
N ASP A 144 -1.78 9.61 -11.47
CA ASP A 144 -3.15 9.93 -11.09
C ASP A 144 -3.74 8.83 -10.20
N GLY A 145 -3.67 9.05 -8.89
CA GLY A 145 -4.04 8.09 -7.83
C GLY A 145 -3.08 8.14 -6.63
N PRO A 146 -3.21 7.20 -5.67
CA PRO A 146 -4.23 6.15 -5.59
C PRO A 146 -5.62 6.65 -5.19
N ARG A 147 -6.64 5.94 -5.68
CA ARG A 147 -8.04 6.12 -5.29
C ARG A 147 -8.72 4.81 -4.98
N LEU A 148 -9.45 4.77 -3.88
CA LEU A 148 -10.36 3.69 -3.53
C LEU A 148 -11.66 3.81 -4.33
N VAL A 149 -12.18 2.70 -4.87
CA VAL A 149 -13.49 2.68 -5.53
C VAL A 149 -14.57 3.14 -4.54
N LYS A 150 -15.51 3.97 -5.02
CA LYS A 150 -16.51 4.70 -4.20
C LYS A 150 -15.93 5.63 -3.12
N GLY A 151 -14.61 5.74 -2.98
CA GLY A 151 -13.89 6.51 -1.95
C GLY A 151 -13.43 5.68 -0.75
N TYR A 152 -13.90 4.43 -0.61
CA TYR A 152 -13.64 3.63 0.60
C TYR A 152 -13.47 2.13 0.38
N LEU A 153 -13.92 1.56 -0.75
CA LEU A 153 -13.76 0.13 -1.00
C LEU A 153 -12.28 -0.20 -1.25
N PRO A 154 -11.76 -1.35 -0.78
CA PRO A 154 -10.36 -1.72 -0.90
C PRO A 154 -10.05 -2.26 -2.30
N ILE A 155 -10.50 -1.52 -3.31
CA ILE A 155 -10.21 -1.68 -4.72
C ILE A 155 -9.48 -0.40 -5.12
N VAL A 156 -8.16 -0.51 -5.27
CA VAL A 156 -7.26 0.62 -5.50
C VAL A 156 -7.12 0.84 -6.99
N SER A 157 -7.25 2.08 -7.43
CA SER A 157 -7.06 2.47 -8.82
C SER A 157 -5.97 3.52 -8.96
N ASN A 158 -5.12 3.33 -9.96
CA ASN A 158 -4.04 4.23 -10.36
C ASN A 158 -4.04 4.38 -11.88
N ARG A 159 -3.56 5.52 -12.37
CA ARG A 159 -3.23 5.72 -13.79
C ARG A 159 -1.90 6.45 -13.91
N TYR A 160 -0.99 5.90 -14.68
CA TYR A 160 0.35 6.45 -14.85
C TYR A 160 0.68 6.65 -16.33
N ARG A 161 1.32 7.78 -16.61
CA ARG A 161 1.84 8.12 -17.93
C ARG A 161 3.37 8.08 -17.90
N HIS A 162 3.96 7.42 -18.88
CA HIS A 162 5.38 7.48 -19.13
C HIS A 162 5.65 7.43 -20.64
N GLY A 163 6.25 8.48 -21.20
CA GLY A 163 6.33 8.68 -22.64
C GLY A 163 4.97 8.54 -23.33
N ASP A 164 4.89 7.66 -24.33
CA ASP A 164 3.65 7.35 -25.05
C ASP A 164 2.72 6.37 -24.34
N ALA A 165 3.21 5.69 -23.29
CA ALA A 165 2.42 4.75 -22.52
C ALA A 165 1.48 5.49 -21.55
N LEU A 166 0.24 5.04 -21.49
CA LEU A 166 -0.76 5.47 -20.52
C LEU A 166 -1.49 4.24 -20.04
N ILE A 167 -1.20 3.83 -18.82
CA ILE A 167 -1.69 2.57 -18.26
C ILE A 167 -2.44 2.87 -16.97
N SER A 168 -3.56 2.19 -16.79
CA SER A 168 -4.34 2.20 -15.55
C SER A 168 -4.29 0.82 -14.90
N GLN A 169 -4.16 0.81 -13.58
CA GLN A 169 -4.27 -0.35 -12.69
C GLN A 169 -5.57 -0.23 -11.88
N GLU A 170 -6.29 -1.34 -11.74
CA GLU A 170 -7.30 -1.55 -10.70
C GLU A 170 -6.92 -2.83 -9.94
N VAL A 171 -6.84 -2.76 -8.61
CA VAL A 171 -6.20 -3.78 -7.76
C VAL A 171 -7.05 -4.08 -6.53
N PHE A 172 -7.28 -5.35 -6.20
CA PHE A 172 -7.97 -5.76 -4.97
C PHE A 172 -7.58 -7.19 -4.56
N CYS A 173 -7.86 -7.59 -3.32
CA CYS A 173 -7.67 -8.96 -2.84
C CYS A 173 -8.96 -9.78 -3.00
N GLY A 174 -8.84 -11.04 -3.42
CA GLY A 174 -9.95 -12.00 -3.36
C GLY A 174 -10.40 -12.22 -1.92
N VAL A 175 -11.71 -12.40 -1.73
CA VAL A 175 -12.35 -12.42 -0.40
C VAL A 175 -12.99 -13.76 -0.03
N GLU A 176 -12.92 -14.76 -0.92
CA GLU A 176 -13.42 -16.11 -0.70
C GLU A 176 -12.31 -17.15 -0.92
N PRO A 177 -12.40 -18.35 -0.32
CA PRO A 177 -11.53 -19.46 -0.67
C PRO A 177 -11.61 -19.85 -2.15
N PRO A 178 -10.49 -20.26 -2.78
CA PRO A 178 -9.16 -20.34 -2.18
C PRO A 178 -8.42 -18.99 -2.17
N TYR A 179 -8.98 -17.93 -2.75
CA TYR A 179 -8.27 -16.65 -2.94
C TYR A 179 -7.94 -15.92 -1.64
N ALA A 180 -8.87 -15.93 -0.68
CA ALA A 180 -8.71 -15.31 0.63
C ALA A 180 -7.58 -15.96 1.44
N ASP A 181 -7.50 -17.30 1.39
CA ASP A 181 -6.54 -18.09 2.17
C ASP A 181 -5.09 -17.81 1.76
N HIS A 182 -4.88 -17.33 0.54
CA HIS A 182 -3.57 -17.08 -0.06
C HIS A 182 -3.31 -15.59 -0.35
N ALA A 183 -4.21 -14.71 0.09
CA ALA A 183 -4.27 -13.28 -0.25
C ALA A 183 -3.94 -13.02 -1.72
N VAL A 184 -4.77 -13.60 -2.61
CA VAL A 184 -4.62 -13.46 -4.06
C VAL A 184 -5.04 -12.06 -4.49
N VAL A 185 -4.09 -11.28 -5.00
CA VAL A 185 -4.31 -9.90 -5.45
C VAL A 185 -4.60 -9.89 -6.94
N PHE A 186 -5.84 -9.56 -7.30
CA PHE A 186 -6.27 -9.36 -8.68
C PHE A 186 -5.89 -7.97 -9.16
N VAL A 187 -5.40 -7.90 -10.39
CA VAL A 187 -5.00 -6.66 -11.06
C VAL A 187 -5.58 -6.65 -12.47
N LYS A 188 -6.27 -5.57 -12.82
CA LYS A 188 -6.64 -5.24 -14.19
C LYS A 188 -5.76 -4.13 -14.72
N LEU A 189 -5.12 -4.40 -15.84
CA LEU A 189 -4.29 -3.46 -16.59
C LEU A 189 -5.02 -3.03 -17.84
N SER A 190 -5.15 -1.72 -18.05
CA SER A 190 -5.83 -1.16 -19.23
C SER A 190 -5.14 0.09 -19.74
N GLY A 191 -5.37 0.46 -21.00
CA GLY A 191 -4.77 1.65 -21.61
C GLY A 191 -3.96 1.30 -22.85
N LYS A 192 -2.80 1.94 -23.01
CA LYS A 192 -1.91 1.74 -24.16
C LYS A 192 -0.43 1.76 -23.76
N GLY A 193 0.39 1.01 -24.49
CA GLY A 193 1.85 0.97 -24.32
C GLY A 193 2.35 -0.32 -23.69
N LYS A 194 3.67 -0.46 -23.61
CA LYS A 194 4.34 -1.63 -23.03
C LYS A 194 4.19 -1.64 -21.51
N ILE A 195 3.87 -2.81 -20.97
CA ILE A 195 3.93 -3.13 -19.54
C ILE A 195 4.76 -4.40 -19.36
N VAL A 196 5.58 -4.41 -18.32
CA VAL A 196 6.31 -5.59 -17.86
C VAL A 196 5.93 -5.84 -16.41
N VAL A 197 5.70 -7.11 -16.09
CA VAL A 197 5.53 -7.60 -14.72
C VAL A 197 6.72 -8.49 -14.39
N ARG A 198 7.47 -8.13 -13.36
CA ARG A 198 8.69 -8.84 -12.95
C ARG A 198 8.53 -9.40 -11.55
N MET A 199 8.79 -10.69 -11.39
CA MET A 199 8.97 -11.29 -10.06
C MET A 199 10.41 -11.08 -9.58
N GLN A 200 10.59 -10.57 -8.37
CA GLN A 200 11.91 -10.49 -7.74
C GLN A 200 12.26 -11.84 -7.08
N GLU A 201 12.73 -12.80 -7.89
CA GLU A 201 13.13 -14.14 -7.45
C GLU A 201 14.62 -14.38 -7.73
N MET A 202 15.22 -15.36 -7.07
CA MET A 202 16.60 -15.74 -7.38
C MET A 202 16.71 -16.17 -8.85
N ILE A 203 17.75 -15.73 -9.56
CA ILE A 203 17.98 -16.04 -10.99
C ILE A 203 18.04 -17.56 -11.26
N SER A 204 18.47 -18.34 -10.25
CA SER A 204 18.52 -19.80 -10.33
C SER A 204 17.14 -20.47 -10.23
N THR A 205 16.11 -19.76 -9.76
CA THR A 205 14.77 -20.33 -9.63
C THR A 205 14.19 -20.63 -11.01
N ARG A 206 13.72 -21.87 -11.17
CA ARG A 206 13.05 -22.33 -12.40
C ARG A 206 11.55 -22.39 -12.14
N PHE A 207 10.79 -21.80 -13.04
CA PHE A 207 9.33 -21.85 -12.98
C PHE A 207 8.76 -22.72 -14.08
N ASN A 208 7.64 -23.38 -13.76
CA ASN A 208 6.76 -23.98 -14.74
C ASN A 208 5.78 -22.92 -15.25
N THR A 209 5.77 -22.70 -16.55
CA THR A 209 4.90 -21.74 -17.23
C THR A 209 3.94 -22.48 -18.15
N ALA A 210 2.70 -22.68 -17.71
CA ALA A 210 1.67 -23.36 -18.49
C ALA A 210 0.27 -22.89 -18.09
N GLY A 211 -0.66 -22.86 -19.04
CA GLY A 211 -2.08 -22.59 -18.77
C GLY A 211 -2.36 -21.22 -18.13
N GLY A 212 -1.56 -20.20 -18.46
CA GLY A 212 -1.70 -18.85 -17.88
C GLY A 212 -1.21 -18.77 -16.43
N LYS A 213 -0.25 -19.61 -16.02
CA LYS A 213 0.28 -19.65 -14.66
C LYS A 213 1.80 -19.67 -14.67
N ILE A 214 2.38 -19.09 -13.63
CA ILE A 214 3.77 -19.31 -13.22
C ILE A 214 3.72 -20.03 -11.87
N ALA A 215 4.22 -21.26 -11.85
CA ALA A 215 4.31 -22.09 -10.65
C ALA A 215 5.75 -22.51 -10.38
N ASP A 216 6.09 -22.78 -9.12
CA ASP A 216 7.39 -23.34 -8.76
C ASP A 216 7.47 -24.85 -9.06
N ALA A 217 8.61 -25.47 -8.72
CA ALA A 217 8.88 -26.87 -8.99
C ALA A 217 7.90 -27.83 -8.27
N ASP A 218 7.31 -27.39 -7.17
CA ASP A 218 6.34 -28.15 -6.38
C ASP A 218 4.89 -27.94 -6.89
N GLY A 219 4.72 -27.13 -7.94
CA GLY A 219 3.40 -26.82 -8.52
C GLY A 219 2.69 -25.65 -7.84
N ASN A 220 3.29 -25.00 -6.83
CA ASN A 220 2.65 -23.88 -6.17
C ASN A 220 2.64 -22.65 -7.08
N ILE A 221 1.44 -22.14 -7.32
CA ILE A 221 1.18 -21.01 -8.21
C ILE A 221 1.61 -19.72 -7.51
N ARG A 222 2.40 -18.90 -8.20
CA ARG A 222 2.85 -17.58 -7.76
C ARG A 222 2.13 -16.46 -8.51
N LEU A 223 1.97 -16.65 -9.82
CA LEU A 223 1.22 -15.74 -10.69
C LEU A 223 0.23 -16.51 -11.55
N TRP A 224 -0.93 -15.90 -11.76
CA TRP A 224 -1.97 -16.36 -12.69
C TRP A 224 -2.35 -15.19 -13.59
N PHE A 225 -2.41 -15.38 -14.91
CA PHE A 225 -2.55 -14.30 -15.88
C PHE A 225 -3.44 -14.70 -17.06
N SER A 226 -4.07 -13.71 -17.68
CA SER A 226 -4.93 -13.90 -18.86
C SER A 226 -4.15 -14.20 -20.14
N ASP A 227 -4.82 -14.44 -21.25
CA ASP A 227 -4.15 -14.47 -22.56
C ASP A 227 -3.59 -13.08 -22.91
N GLY A 228 -2.56 -13.02 -23.77
CA GLY A 228 -2.00 -11.78 -24.31
C GLY A 228 -0.64 -11.36 -23.74
N TRP A 229 -0.10 -12.15 -22.80
CA TRP A 229 1.24 -11.95 -22.25
C TRP A 229 2.29 -12.76 -23.02
N GLY A 230 3.42 -12.14 -23.30
CA GLY A 230 4.67 -12.84 -23.57
C GLY A 230 5.38 -13.16 -22.25
N ILE A 231 6.22 -14.19 -22.26
CA ILE A 231 6.99 -14.65 -21.09
C ILE A 231 8.48 -14.62 -21.45
N GLU A 232 9.27 -13.93 -20.64
CA GLU A 232 10.73 -13.89 -20.72
C GLU A 232 11.36 -14.78 -19.63
N THR A 233 12.65 -15.07 -19.81
CA THR A 233 13.60 -15.69 -18.86
C THR A 233 12.99 -16.52 -17.73
N ALA A 234 13.05 -17.84 -17.86
CA ALA A 234 12.71 -18.81 -16.81
C ALA A 234 11.33 -18.63 -16.15
N GLY A 235 10.42 -17.82 -16.72
CA GLY A 235 9.11 -17.52 -16.17
C GLY A 235 9.06 -16.35 -15.17
N GLN A 236 10.14 -15.57 -15.02
CA GLN A 236 10.21 -14.47 -14.03
C GLN A 236 9.64 -13.15 -14.53
N ARG A 237 9.42 -13.03 -15.84
CA ARG A 237 9.03 -11.77 -16.49
C ARG A 237 7.89 -12.02 -17.45
N LEU A 238 6.80 -11.28 -17.29
CA LEU A 238 5.70 -11.19 -18.24
C LEU A 238 5.76 -9.83 -18.93
N TYR A 239 5.48 -9.76 -20.22
CA TYR A 239 5.40 -8.50 -20.94
C TYR A 239 4.19 -8.47 -21.88
N ALA A 240 3.66 -7.28 -22.12
CA ALA A 240 2.59 -7.08 -23.08
C ALA A 240 2.56 -5.64 -23.60
N TRP A 241 1.98 -5.46 -24.79
CA TRP A 241 1.59 -4.14 -25.30
C TRP A 241 0.09 -3.98 -25.16
N LEU A 242 -0.33 -3.17 -24.19
CA LEU A 242 -1.74 -2.87 -23.97
C LEU A 242 -2.32 -2.10 -25.15
N LYS A 243 -3.57 -2.42 -25.47
CA LYS A 243 -4.35 -1.73 -26.49
C LYS A 243 -5.63 -1.17 -25.86
N PRO A 244 -6.09 0.03 -26.25
CA PRO A 244 -7.33 0.59 -25.74
C PRO A 244 -8.50 -0.39 -25.89
N GLY A 245 -9.31 -0.52 -24.84
CA GLY A 245 -10.46 -1.44 -24.82
C GLY A 245 -10.14 -2.93 -24.68
N LYS A 246 -8.86 -3.31 -24.59
CA LYS A 246 -8.41 -4.70 -24.41
C LYS A 246 -7.58 -4.83 -23.13
N PRO A 247 -8.23 -4.86 -21.95
CA PRO A 247 -7.52 -5.01 -20.69
C PRO A 247 -6.86 -6.39 -20.59
N LEU A 248 -5.79 -6.46 -19.82
CA LEU A 248 -5.15 -7.70 -19.39
C LEU A 248 -5.33 -7.87 -17.88
N TYR A 249 -5.29 -9.12 -17.44
CA TYR A 249 -5.51 -9.49 -16.05
C TYR A 249 -4.33 -10.29 -15.53
N ILE A 250 -3.98 -10.04 -14.28
CA ILE A 250 -3.02 -10.84 -13.51
C ILE A 250 -3.54 -10.97 -12.08
N ALA A 251 -3.18 -12.07 -11.43
CA ALA A 251 -3.44 -12.34 -10.04
C ALA A 251 -2.14 -12.82 -9.37
N VAL A 252 -1.77 -12.17 -8.26
CA VAL A 252 -0.54 -12.46 -7.50
C VAL A 252 -0.90 -13.22 -6.24
N PHE A 253 -0.31 -14.40 -6.05
CA PHE A 253 -0.45 -15.16 -4.82
C PHE A 253 0.56 -14.65 -3.80
N THR A 254 0.09 -14.05 -2.71
CA THR A 254 1.00 -13.64 -1.63
C THR A 254 1.59 -14.86 -0.97
N GLN A 255 0.75 -15.85 -0.64
CA GLN A 255 1.19 -17.18 -0.28
C GLN A 255 0.96 -18.12 -1.48
N PRO A 256 2.01 -18.70 -2.08
CA PRO A 256 1.84 -19.63 -3.20
C PRO A 256 0.91 -20.80 -2.86
N ALA A 257 0.21 -21.31 -3.87
CA ALA A 257 -0.81 -22.35 -3.67
C ALA A 257 -0.87 -23.34 -4.84
N ASP A 258 -1.00 -24.63 -4.55
CA ASP A 258 -1.43 -25.62 -5.54
C ASP A 258 -2.96 -25.74 -5.51
N VAL A 259 -3.63 -24.96 -6.37
CA VAL A 259 -5.08 -24.93 -6.48
C VAL A 259 -5.52 -24.97 -7.93
N ALA A 260 -6.64 -25.67 -8.18
CA ALA A 260 -7.29 -25.65 -9.48
C ALA A 260 -7.90 -24.26 -9.70
N LEU A 261 -7.43 -23.59 -10.77
CA LEU A 261 -7.91 -22.26 -11.17
C LEU A 261 -8.56 -22.34 -12.54
N PRO A 262 -9.65 -21.59 -12.77
CA PRO A 262 -10.19 -21.40 -14.10
C PRO A 262 -9.22 -20.59 -14.97
N LYS A 263 -9.61 -20.29 -16.21
CA LYS A 263 -8.90 -19.31 -17.03
C LYS A 263 -9.09 -17.92 -16.43
N LEU A 264 -8.01 -17.13 -16.31
CA LEU A 264 -8.15 -15.72 -15.92
C LEU A 264 -8.62 -14.91 -17.13
N ASP A 265 -9.78 -14.29 -17.00
CA ASP A 265 -10.37 -13.42 -18.00
C ASP A 265 -11.25 -12.36 -17.35
N ALA A 266 -11.94 -11.57 -18.17
CA ALA A 266 -12.84 -10.53 -17.69
C ALA A 266 -13.97 -11.07 -16.81
N SER A 267 -14.49 -12.26 -17.11
CA SER A 267 -15.60 -12.87 -16.35
C SER A 267 -15.13 -13.22 -14.94
N THR A 268 -14.00 -13.94 -14.86
CA THR A 268 -13.40 -14.36 -13.60
C THR A 268 -12.98 -13.16 -12.74
N TYR A 269 -12.34 -12.16 -13.35
CA TYR A 269 -11.97 -10.93 -12.65
C TYR A 269 -13.19 -10.17 -12.12
N ASN A 270 -14.21 -9.96 -12.97
CA ASN A 270 -15.39 -9.20 -12.57
C ASN A 270 -16.18 -9.91 -11.47
N ALA A 271 -16.29 -11.25 -11.52
CA ALA A 271 -16.94 -12.02 -10.48
C ALA A 271 -16.23 -11.86 -9.12
N GLN A 272 -14.89 -11.89 -9.09
CA GLN A 272 -14.13 -11.66 -7.85
C GLN A 272 -14.23 -10.21 -7.37
N ARG A 273 -14.28 -9.26 -8.30
CA ARG A 273 -14.46 -7.84 -7.99
C ARG A 273 -15.81 -7.56 -7.36
N GLU A 274 -16.88 -8.16 -7.89
CA GLU A 274 -18.24 -8.05 -7.33
C GLU A 274 -18.31 -8.66 -5.93
N LYS A 275 -17.76 -9.87 -5.74
CA LYS A 275 -17.66 -10.48 -4.40
C LYS A 275 -16.90 -9.63 -3.39
N CYS A 276 -15.82 -8.97 -3.82
CA CYS A 276 -15.09 -8.03 -2.99
C CYS A 276 -16.00 -6.87 -2.55
N ILE A 277 -16.71 -6.23 -3.48
CA ILE A 277 -17.65 -5.15 -3.19
C ILE A 277 -18.71 -5.62 -2.18
N ASP A 278 -19.40 -6.72 -2.49
CA ASP A 278 -20.51 -7.21 -1.69
C ASP A 278 -20.07 -7.57 -0.27
N THR A 279 -18.89 -8.19 -0.13
CA THR A 279 -18.34 -8.56 1.18
C THR A 279 -18.10 -7.34 2.05
N TRP A 280 -17.44 -6.31 1.50
CA TRP A 280 -17.11 -5.11 2.27
C TRP A 280 -18.33 -4.25 2.56
N GLU A 281 -19.26 -4.11 1.61
CA GLU A 281 -20.51 -3.39 1.84
C GLU A 281 -21.39 -4.11 2.88
N SER A 282 -21.42 -5.44 2.86
CA SER A 282 -22.11 -6.25 3.87
C SER A 282 -21.52 -6.07 5.28
N ILE A 283 -20.19 -5.95 5.41
CA ILE A 283 -19.57 -5.67 6.71
C ILE A 283 -19.92 -4.24 7.18
N LEU A 284 -19.78 -3.26 6.30
CA LEU A 284 -20.03 -1.86 6.64
C LEU A 284 -21.49 -1.59 7.02
N CYS A 285 -22.46 -2.30 6.43
CA CYS A 285 -23.87 -2.10 6.72
C CYS A 285 -24.32 -2.65 8.08
N GLN A 286 -23.52 -3.52 8.71
CA GLN A 286 -23.82 -4.09 10.03
C GLN A 286 -23.50 -3.13 11.19
N GLY A 287 -22.65 -2.14 10.95
CA GLY A 287 -22.19 -1.18 11.97
C GLY A 287 -23.03 0.11 12.05
N MET A 288 -22.64 0.98 12.98
CA MET A 288 -23.16 2.34 13.08
C MET A 288 -22.96 3.09 11.75
N GLN A 289 -24.03 3.72 11.25
CA GLN A 289 -23.96 4.58 10.07
C GLN A 289 -23.80 6.03 10.51
N VAL A 290 -22.62 6.60 10.24
CA VAL A 290 -22.34 8.03 10.45
C VAL A 290 -22.45 8.74 9.12
N GLU A 291 -23.31 9.76 9.06
CA GLU A 291 -23.47 10.60 7.89
C GLU A 291 -23.22 12.06 8.26
N THR A 292 -22.29 12.68 7.54
CA THR A 292 -21.97 14.09 7.59
C THR A 292 -22.28 14.73 6.23
N PRO A 293 -22.38 16.07 6.14
CA PRO A 293 -22.51 16.75 4.86
C PRO A 293 -21.30 16.55 3.91
N GLU A 294 -20.15 16.09 4.43
CA GLU A 294 -18.90 15.96 3.68
C GLU A 294 -18.69 14.51 3.22
N LYS A 295 -18.87 14.24 1.91
CA LYS A 295 -18.67 12.89 1.34
C LYS A 295 -17.32 12.28 1.72
N VAL A 296 -16.24 13.07 1.68
CA VAL A 296 -14.89 12.60 2.01
C VAL A 296 -14.77 12.10 3.45
N VAL A 297 -15.47 12.71 4.41
CA VAL A 297 -15.51 12.26 5.80
C VAL A 297 -16.29 10.95 5.91
N ASN A 298 -17.41 10.85 5.19
CA ASN A 298 -18.21 9.63 5.13
C ASN A 298 -17.45 8.47 4.49
N ASP A 299 -16.63 8.74 3.48
CA ASP A 299 -15.76 7.74 2.86
C ASP A 299 -14.61 7.35 3.79
N ALA A 300 -13.99 8.33 4.46
CA ALA A 300 -12.84 8.12 5.32
C ALA A 300 -13.13 7.17 6.47
N TRP A 301 -14.25 7.33 7.20
CA TRP A 301 -14.56 6.41 8.30
C TRP A 301 -14.82 4.98 7.79
N ARG A 302 -15.48 4.82 6.62
CA ARG A 302 -15.69 3.50 5.99
C ARG A 302 -14.36 2.85 5.60
N ALA A 303 -13.46 3.63 5.01
CA ALA A 303 -12.14 3.17 4.62
C ALA A 303 -11.30 2.73 5.85
N VAL A 304 -11.37 3.49 6.95
CA VAL A 304 -10.70 3.14 8.21
C VAL A 304 -11.27 1.85 8.78
N THR A 305 -12.60 1.69 8.83
CA THR A 305 -13.22 0.45 9.31
C THR A 305 -12.80 -0.76 8.47
N ILE A 306 -12.82 -0.64 7.14
CA ILE A 306 -12.31 -1.68 6.23
C ILE A 306 -10.84 -1.99 6.55
N GLY A 307 -10.00 -0.97 6.67
CA GLY A 307 -8.58 -1.12 6.99
C GLY A 307 -8.36 -1.88 8.30
N ILE A 308 -9.16 -1.60 9.33
CA ILE A 308 -9.12 -2.36 10.60
C ILE A 308 -9.41 -3.85 10.34
N TYR A 309 -10.49 -4.19 9.63
CA TYR A 309 -10.81 -5.59 9.31
C TYR A 309 -9.78 -6.27 8.41
N GLN A 310 -9.06 -5.52 7.59
CA GLN A 310 -7.96 -6.06 6.78
C GLN A 310 -6.72 -6.38 7.61
N ILE A 311 -6.47 -5.68 8.72
CA ILE A 311 -5.28 -5.91 9.54
C ILE A 311 -5.52 -6.85 10.72
N VAL A 312 -6.75 -7.02 11.21
CA VAL A 312 -7.10 -8.07 12.20
C VAL A 312 -6.71 -9.45 11.66
N ASN A 313 -6.15 -10.30 12.52
CA ASN A 313 -5.73 -11.66 12.20
C ASN A 313 -6.30 -12.64 13.23
N GLY A 314 -7.34 -13.37 12.86
CA GLY A 314 -8.07 -14.28 13.73
C GLY A 314 -8.76 -13.52 14.87
N ASP A 315 -8.26 -13.74 16.09
CA ASP A 315 -8.69 -13.08 17.33
C ASP A 315 -7.74 -11.96 17.77
N LYS A 316 -6.72 -11.63 16.96
CA LYS A 316 -5.69 -10.63 17.27
C LYS A 316 -5.87 -9.36 16.45
N MET A 317 -5.81 -8.21 17.13
CA MET A 317 -5.70 -6.92 16.47
C MET A 317 -4.22 -6.67 16.12
N TRP A 318 -3.92 -6.37 14.87
CA TRP A 318 -2.61 -5.86 14.48
C TRP A 318 -2.65 -4.35 14.32
N TYR A 319 -1.56 -3.66 14.66
CA TYR A 319 -1.43 -2.22 14.41
C TYR A 319 -1.00 -1.94 12.96
N SER A 320 -0.35 -2.91 12.30
CA SER A 320 0.05 -2.79 10.89
C SER A 320 0.35 -4.17 10.27
N VAL A 321 0.77 -4.19 9.00
CA VAL A 321 1.01 -5.43 8.23
C VAL A 321 2.43 -5.48 7.66
N GLY A 322 3.10 -6.61 7.91
CA GLY A 322 4.41 -6.95 7.36
C GLY A 322 5.56 -6.11 7.91
N ASN A 323 5.41 -5.58 9.13
CA ASN A 323 6.49 -4.92 9.85
C ASN A 323 6.47 -5.30 11.35
N GLN A 324 7.38 -4.74 12.15
CA GLN A 324 7.48 -5.06 13.58
C GLN A 324 6.15 -4.86 14.33
N TYR A 325 5.31 -3.91 13.90
CA TYR A 325 3.99 -3.61 14.45
C TYR A 325 2.86 -4.54 13.97
N SER A 326 3.19 -5.68 13.35
CA SER A 326 2.23 -6.76 13.03
C SER A 326 1.95 -7.67 14.23
N ASP A 327 1.73 -7.05 15.39
CA ASP A 327 1.31 -7.70 16.63
C ASP A 327 0.58 -6.67 17.50
N VAL A 328 -0.01 -7.08 18.62
CA VAL A 328 -0.50 -6.16 19.64
C VAL A 328 0.71 -5.62 20.41
N TYR A 329 0.77 -4.29 20.62
CA TYR A 329 1.74 -3.64 21.50
C TYR A 329 1.05 -3.00 22.71
N PRO A 330 0.66 -3.79 23.73
CA PRO A 330 -0.11 -3.27 24.86
C PRO A 330 0.61 -2.16 25.63
N SER A 331 1.95 -2.14 25.64
CA SER A 331 2.72 -1.09 26.31
C SER A 331 2.53 0.28 25.67
N GLU A 332 2.42 0.37 24.34
CA GLU A 332 2.27 1.67 23.66
C GLU A 332 0.89 2.31 23.91
N CYS A 333 -0.15 1.53 24.20
CA CYS A 333 -1.48 2.04 24.58
C CYS A 333 -1.72 2.05 26.10
N GLY A 334 -1.15 1.09 26.83
CA GLY A 334 -1.38 0.87 28.26
C GLY A 334 -0.44 1.65 29.18
N ASP A 335 0.80 1.93 28.75
CA ASP A 335 1.72 2.73 29.57
C ASP A 335 1.33 4.21 29.58
N ALA A 336 0.61 4.70 28.57
CA ALA A 336 0.02 6.05 28.61
C ALA A 336 -1.02 6.16 29.75
N ILE A 337 -1.86 5.13 29.95
CA ILE A 337 -2.84 5.10 31.06
C ILE A 337 -2.13 4.97 32.42
N ARG A 338 -1.08 4.13 32.52
CA ARG A 338 -0.25 4.04 33.74
C ARG A 338 0.52 5.33 34.03
N ALA A 339 1.05 5.99 33.01
CA ALA A 339 1.79 7.24 33.14
C ALA A 339 0.87 8.42 33.47
N LEU A 340 -0.40 8.35 33.05
CA LEU A 340 -1.46 9.32 33.41
C LEU A 340 -2.14 8.99 34.75
N GLY A 341 -1.71 7.93 35.45
CA GLY A 341 -2.08 7.68 36.84
C GLY A 341 -3.56 7.40 37.09
N LEU A 342 -4.14 6.45 36.34
CA LEU A 342 -5.29 5.69 36.82
C LEU A 342 -4.84 4.40 37.50
#